data_AF-A0A6A4ZG65-F1
#
_entry.id   AF-A0A6A4ZG65-F1
#
_cell.length_a   1.000
_cell.length_b   1.000
_cell.length_c   1.000
_cell.angle_alpha   90.00
_cell.angle_beta   90.00
_cell.angle_gamma   90.00
#
_symmetry.space_group_name_H-M   'P 1'
#
loop_
_entity.id
_entity.type
_entity.pdbx_description
1 polymer ?
#
loop_
_entity_poly.entity_id
_entity_poly.type
_entity_poly.pdbx_seq_one_letter_code
_entity_poly.pdbx_strand_id
1 'polypeptide(L)'
;MAQTFRRSRLVLCDIFPHVVNELYKRWNPLLYFNTNLVAKNMERYCAAINTRGAPTTRFFGFIDGKKLQVCRIGPTGNGDNLQKEIYSGHKRMHCLNYQGVAAPDDLCVHFFSPVEGRRHDTTLLHESNLLTKLKHLFGEVQLR
;
A
#
# COMPACT_ATOMS: atom_id res chain seq x y z
N MET A 1 0.24 18.71 -16.60
CA MET A 1 -1.15 18.30 -16.29
C MET A 1 -2.15 19.00 -17.23
N ALA A 2 -2.58 20.24 -16.97
CA ALA A 2 -3.58 20.92 -17.82
C ALA A 2 -3.11 21.15 -19.28
N GLN A 3 -1.87 21.59 -19.47
CA GLN A 3 -1.27 21.75 -20.81
C GLN A 3 -1.05 20.42 -21.53
N THR A 4 -0.69 19.36 -20.80
CA THR A 4 -0.43 18.02 -21.33
C THR A 4 -1.70 17.35 -21.87
N PHE A 5 -2.78 17.40 -21.09
CA PHE A 5 -4.04 16.74 -21.43
C PHE A 5 -5.05 17.66 -22.14
N ARG A 6 -4.73 18.95 -22.28
CA ARG A 6 -5.59 19.99 -22.91
C ARG A 6 -7.02 20.01 -22.34
N ARG A 7 -7.14 19.81 -21.02
CA ARG A 7 -8.39 19.89 -20.26
C ARG A 7 -8.25 20.84 -19.08
N SER A 8 -9.37 21.40 -18.64
CA SER A 8 -9.39 22.25 -17.45
C SER A 8 -8.96 21.47 -16.21
N ARG A 9 -8.44 22.18 -15.20
CA ARG A 9 -8.03 21.55 -13.94
C ARG A 9 -9.17 20.77 -13.28
N LEU A 10 -10.38 21.31 -13.33
CA LEU A 10 -11.58 20.68 -12.75
C LEU A 10 -11.85 19.32 -13.40
N VAL A 11 -11.87 19.27 -14.73
CA VAL A 11 -12.08 18.02 -15.48
C VAL A 11 -10.98 17.01 -15.18
N LEU A 12 -9.73 17.44 -15.03
CA LEU A 12 -8.64 16.53 -14.65
C LEU A 12 -8.78 16.00 -13.21
N CYS A 13 -9.28 16.82 -12.29
CA CYS A 13 -9.58 16.39 -10.91
C CYS A 13 -10.72 15.36 -10.86
N ASP A 14 -11.63 15.36 -11.82
CA ASP A 14 -12.71 14.37 -11.91
C ASP A 14 -12.27 13.08 -12.64
N ILE A 15 -11.49 13.22 -13.72
CA ILE A 15 -10.98 12.07 -14.50
C ILE A 15 -10.02 11.23 -13.65
N PHE A 16 -9.16 11.87 -12.86
CA PHE A 16 -8.16 11.14 -12.06
C PHE A 16 -8.77 10.07 -11.13
N PRO A 17 -9.69 10.39 -10.19
CA PRO A 17 -10.29 9.39 -9.33
C PRO A 17 -11.13 8.38 -10.11
N HIS A 18 -11.76 8.79 -11.22
CA HIS A 18 -12.48 7.85 -12.09
C HIS A 18 -11.54 6.77 -12.65
N VAL A 19 -10.41 7.17 -13.24
CA VAL A 19 -9.41 6.22 -13.76
C VAL A 19 -8.86 5.34 -12.66
N VAL A 20 -8.52 5.90 -11.49
CA VAL A 20 -8.06 5.11 -10.34
C VAL A 20 -9.09 4.05 -9.95
N ASN A 21 -10.37 4.42 -9.85
CA ASN A 21 -11.44 3.48 -9.53
C ASN A 21 -11.57 2.37 -10.59
N GLU A 22 -11.45 2.69 -11.88
CA GLU A 22 -11.48 1.68 -12.94
C GLU A 22 -10.27 0.73 -12.89
N LEU A 23 -9.07 1.24 -12.55
CA LEU A 23 -7.88 0.41 -12.34
C LEU A 23 -8.09 -0.57 -11.19
N TYR A 24 -8.63 -0.12 -10.06
CA TYR A 24 -8.96 -1.01 -8.95
C TYR A 24 -10.05 -2.01 -9.36
N LYS A 25 -11.16 -1.58 -9.96
CA LYS A 25 -12.21 -2.53 -10.39
C LYS A 25 -11.68 -3.64 -11.29
N ARG A 26 -10.77 -3.31 -12.22
CA ARG A 26 -10.25 -4.28 -13.20
C ARG A 26 -9.09 -5.12 -12.67
N TRP A 27 -8.20 -4.52 -11.87
CA TRP A 27 -6.91 -5.11 -11.52
C TRP A 27 -6.68 -5.25 -10.02
N ASN A 28 -7.71 -5.08 -9.17
CA ASN A 28 -7.57 -5.22 -7.72
C ASN A 28 -6.87 -6.53 -7.31
N PRO A 29 -7.18 -7.72 -7.86
CA PRO A 29 -6.47 -8.93 -7.48
C PRO A 29 -4.95 -8.85 -7.72
N LEU A 30 -4.53 -8.22 -8.82
CA LEU A 30 -3.12 -8.03 -9.20
C LEU A 30 -2.44 -6.94 -8.35
N LEU A 31 -3.11 -5.80 -8.16
CA LEU A 31 -2.62 -4.66 -7.38
C LEU A 31 -2.53 -5.01 -5.89
N TYR A 32 -3.52 -5.75 -5.39
CA TYR A 32 -3.54 -6.22 -4.01
C TYR A 32 -2.42 -7.21 -3.79
N PHE A 33 -2.29 -8.28 -4.59
CA PHE A 33 -1.15 -9.20 -4.47
C PHE A 33 -0.85 -9.91 -5.78
N ASN A 34 0.32 -9.66 -6.36
CA ASN A 34 0.73 -10.29 -7.61
C ASN A 34 1.24 -11.73 -7.38
N THR A 35 0.30 -12.66 -7.17
CA THR A 35 0.59 -14.07 -6.89
C THR A 35 1.46 -14.71 -7.97
N ASN A 36 1.20 -14.44 -9.24
CA ASN A 36 1.92 -15.08 -10.34
C ASN A 36 3.38 -14.66 -10.39
N LEU A 37 3.67 -13.37 -10.19
CA LEU A 37 5.05 -12.85 -10.13
C LEU A 37 5.81 -13.47 -8.95
N VAL A 38 5.19 -13.47 -7.77
CA VAL A 38 5.80 -13.99 -6.55
C VAL A 38 6.03 -15.50 -6.65
N ALA A 39 5.03 -16.27 -7.10
CA ALA A 39 5.16 -17.71 -7.27
C ALA A 39 6.26 -18.08 -8.28
N LYS A 40 6.37 -17.35 -9.40
CA LYS A 40 7.39 -17.60 -10.42
C LYS A 40 8.81 -17.32 -9.93
N ASN A 41 8.99 -16.31 -9.06
CA ASN A 41 10.32 -15.84 -8.64
C ASN A 41 10.65 -16.19 -7.18
N MET A 42 9.81 -16.98 -6.49
CA MET A 42 9.92 -17.24 -5.05
C MET A 42 11.32 -17.70 -4.63
N GLU A 43 11.83 -18.75 -5.28
CA GLU A 43 13.16 -19.30 -4.97
C GLU A 43 14.27 -18.28 -5.19
N ARG A 44 14.18 -17.50 -6.28
CA ARG A 44 15.13 -16.43 -6.59
C ARG A 44 15.11 -15.33 -5.53
N TYR A 45 13.93 -14.91 -5.09
CA TYR A 45 13.79 -13.89 -4.05
C TYR A 45 14.35 -14.38 -2.72
N CYS A 46 13.97 -15.59 -2.29
CA CYS A 46 14.51 -16.22 -1.09
C CYS A 46 16.04 -16.33 -1.14
N ALA A 47 16.60 -16.82 -2.25
CA ALA A 47 18.05 -16.93 -2.42
C ALA A 47 18.74 -15.57 -2.32
N ALA A 48 18.23 -14.54 -3.00
CA ALA A 48 18.82 -13.20 -2.98
C ALA A 48 18.85 -12.59 -1.57
N ILE A 49 17.77 -12.78 -0.80
CA ILE A 49 17.68 -12.30 0.59
C ILE A 49 18.63 -13.10 1.51
N ASN A 50 18.72 -14.42 1.32
CA ASN A 50 19.62 -15.28 2.10
C ASN A 50 21.10 -14.95 1.87
N THR A 51 21.50 -14.68 0.63
CA THR A 51 22.88 -14.27 0.31
C THR A 51 23.28 -12.97 1.04
N ARG A 52 22.32 -12.13 1.41
CA ARG A 52 22.54 -10.91 2.21
C ARG A 52 22.58 -11.14 3.71
N GLY A 53 22.48 -12.39 4.17
CA GLY A 53 22.58 -12.76 5.59
C GLY A 53 21.24 -12.79 6.33
N ALA A 54 20.15 -13.06 5.62
CA ALA A 54 18.84 -13.19 6.27
C ALA A 54 18.82 -14.33 7.30
N PRO A 55 18.11 -14.15 8.43
CA PRO A 55 18.08 -15.14 9.51
C PRO A 55 17.28 -16.40 9.17
N THR A 56 16.47 -16.38 8.11
CA THR A 56 15.67 -17.53 7.66
C THR A 56 15.71 -17.64 6.14
N THR A 57 15.58 -18.86 5.63
CA THR A 57 15.59 -19.12 4.19
C THR A 57 14.27 -18.82 3.48
N ARG A 58 13.25 -18.37 4.20
CA ARG A 58 11.86 -18.26 3.74
C ARG A 58 11.40 -16.83 3.45
N PHE A 59 12.27 -15.84 3.62
CA PHE A 59 11.92 -14.45 3.33
C PHE A 59 11.99 -14.19 1.83
N PHE A 60 10.89 -13.71 1.24
CA PHE A 60 10.82 -13.36 -0.19
C PHE A 60 10.62 -11.86 -0.44
N GLY A 61 10.37 -11.06 0.60
CA GLY A 61 10.12 -9.63 0.47
C GLY A 61 10.00 -8.94 1.82
N PHE A 62 9.93 -7.61 1.78
CA PHE A 62 9.90 -6.75 2.96
C PHE A 62 8.65 -5.89 2.95
N ILE A 63 7.93 -5.89 4.06
CA ILE A 63 6.74 -5.06 4.25
C ILE A 63 7.13 -3.69 4.78
N ASP A 64 6.54 -2.64 4.23
CA ASP A 64 6.75 -1.27 4.72
C ASP A 64 5.45 -0.45 4.68
N GLY A 65 5.34 0.47 5.63
CA GLY A 65 4.28 1.45 5.74
C GLY A 65 4.74 2.82 5.26
N LYS A 66 4.09 3.38 4.24
CA LYS A 66 4.37 4.74 3.76
C LYS A 66 3.26 5.71 4.14
N LYS A 67 3.64 6.82 4.77
CA LYS A 67 2.73 7.95 5.00
C LYS A 67 2.83 8.95 3.85
N LEU A 68 1.72 9.18 3.15
CA LEU A 68 1.62 10.18 2.08
C LEU A 68 0.97 11.45 2.63
N GLN A 69 1.67 12.57 2.52
CA GLN A 69 1.15 13.87 2.96
C GLN A 69 -0.09 14.27 2.16
N VAL A 70 -1.09 14.81 2.86
CA VAL A 70 -2.27 15.41 2.24
C VAL A 70 -2.51 16.80 2.81
N CYS A 71 -3.34 17.59 2.12
CA CYS A 71 -3.76 18.88 2.64
C CYS A 71 -4.54 18.71 3.95
N ARG A 72 -4.48 19.75 4.79
CA ARG A 72 -5.35 19.83 5.98
C ARG A 72 -6.80 19.92 5.51
N ILE A 73 -7.61 18.92 5.89
CA ILE A 73 -9.04 18.94 5.63
C ILE A 73 -9.70 19.96 6.57
N GLY A 74 -10.56 20.82 6.03
CA GLY A 74 -11.37 21.76 6.80
C GLY A 74 -12.55 21.08 7.49
N PRO A 75 -13.15 21.69 8.52
CA PRO A 75 -14.34 21.15 9.16
C PRO A 75 -15.51 21.06 8.16
N THR A 76 -16.19 19.92 8.12
CA THR A 76 -17.30 19.63 7.20
C THR A 76 -18.67 20.06 7.74
N GLY A 77 -18.74 20.64 8.95
CA GLY A 77 -19.98 21.12 9.58
C GLY A 77 -20.84 20.04 10.24
N ASN A 78 -20.56 18.76 10.00
CA ASN A 78 -21.35 17.62 10.48
C ASN A 78 -20.89 17.06 11.84
N GLY A 79 -19.95 17.73 12.52
CA GLY A 79 -19.37 17.29 13.79
C GLY A 79 -18.20 16.30 13.67
N ASP A 80 -17.98 15.71 12.50
CA ASP A 80 -16.86 14.80 12.25
C ASP A 80 -15.51 15.52 12.26
N ASN A 81 -14.58 15.02 13.06
CA ASN A 81 -13.22 15.55 13.13
C ASN A 81 -12.26 14.77 12.22
N LEU A 82 -12.58 14.73 10.91
CA LEU A 82 -11.75 14.08 9.89
C LEU A 82 -10.31 14.61 9.90
N GLN A 83 -10.12 15.87 10.29
CA GLN A 83 -8.79 16.46 10.47
C GLN A 83 -7.94 15.67 11.48
N LYS A 84 -8.52 15.26 12.62
CA LYS A 84 -7.81 14.47 13.65
C LYS A 84 -7.47 13.06 13.17
N GLU A 85 -8.34 12.42 12.40
CA GLU A 85 -8.11 11.05 11.92
C GLU A 85 -6.91 10.94 10.98
N ILE A 86 -6.75 11.91 10.07
CA ILE A 86 -5.61 11.92 9.14
C ILE A 86 -4.35 12.56 9.74
N TYR A 87 -4.42 13.18 10.92
CA TYR A 87 -3.25 13.79 11.54
C TYR A 87 -2.39 12.72 12.23
N SER A 88 -1.15 12.55 11.76
CA SER A 88 -0.19 11.71 12.45
C SER A 88 0.57 12.51 13.49
N GLY A 89 0.36 12.21 14.78
CA GLY A 89 1.12 12.82 15.87
C GLY A 89 2.63 12.53 15.79
N HIS A 90 3.01 11.32 15.36
CA HIS A 90 4.42 10.91 15.23
C HIS A 90 5.16 11.72 14.15
N LYS A 91 4.54 11.94 12.98
CA LYS A 91 5.14 12.70 11.87
C LYS A 91 4.80 14.19 11.89
N ARG A 92 3.87 14.61 12.76
CA ARG A 92 3.37 15.99 12.91
C ARG A 92 2.83 16.57 11.60
N MET A 93 2.09 15.75 10.85
CA MET A 93 1.55 16.10 9.53
C MET A 93 0.21 15.41 9.26
N HIS A 94 -0.61 16.00 8.39
CA HIS A 94 -1.79 15.34 7.83
C HIS A 94 -1.37 14.38 6.72
N CYS A 95 -1.72 13.11 6.85
CA CYS A 95 -1.30 12.08 5.91
C CYS A 95 -2.30 10.92 5.85
N LEU A 96 -2.17 10.13 4.80
CA LEU A 96 -2.79 8.82 4.66
C LEU A 96 -1.69 7.76 4.71
N ASN A 97 -1.98 6.62 5.32
CA ASN A 97 -1.06 5.50 5.40
C ASN A 97 -1.34 4.50 4.27
N TYR A 98 -0.26 3.96 3.72
CA TYR A 98 -0.22 2.97 2.66
C TYR A 98 0.71 1.86 3.12
N GLN A 99 0.42 0.62 2.74
CA GLN A 99 1.27 -0.53 3.02
C GLN A 99 1.66 -1.18 1.69
N GLY A 100 2.92 -1.58 1.58
CA GLY A 100 3.41 -2.34 0.43
C GLY A 100 4.37 -3.45 0.84
N VAL A 101 4.52 -4.44 -0.03
CA VAL A 101 5.61 -5.43 0.08
C VAL A 101 6.53 -5.27 -1.12
N ALA A 102 7.80 -4.98 -0.86
CA ALA A 102 8.85 -4.91 -1.88
C ALA A 102 9.55 -6.27 -2.01
N ALA A 103 9.67 -6.76 -3.24
CA ALA A 103 10.49 -7.92 -3.57
C ALA A 103 11.94 -7.50 -3.87
N PRO A 104 12.91 -8.45 -3.88
CA PRO A 104 14.33 -8.19 -4.16
C PRO A 104 14.67 -7.62 -5.54
N ASP A 105 13.71 -7.58 -6.46
CA ASP A 105 13.82 -6.93 -7.77
C ASP A 105 13.19 -5.53 -7.80
N ASP A 106 12.98 -4.94 -6.62
CA ASP A 106 12.37 -3.62 -6.38
C ASP A 106 10.91 -3.50 -6.83
N LEU A 107 10.26 -4.61 -7.19
CA LEU A 107 8.85 -4.61 -7.52
C LEU A 107 7.99 -4.59 -6.25
N CYS A 108 6.97 -3.74 -6.26
CA CYS A 108 5.91 -3.74 -5.25
C CYS A 108 4.93 -4.87 -5.57
N VAL A 109 4.98 -5.96 -4.81
CA VAL A 109 4.17 -7.18 -5.05
C VAL A 109 2.84 -7.18 -4.31
N HIS A 110 2.69 -6.31 -3.32
CA HIS A 110 1.48 -6.09 -2.55
C HIS A 110 1.26 -4.60 -2.36
N PHE A 111 0.01 -4.15 -2.46
CA PHE A 111 -0.34 -2.78 -2.13
C PHE A 111 -1.69 -2.71 -1.42
N PHE A 112 -1.72 -2.01 -0.28
CA PHE A 112 -2.93 -1.80 0.52
C PHE A 112 -3.05 -0.35 1.01
N SER A 113 -4.20 0.27 0.75
CA SER A 113 -4.44 1.69 1.00
C SER A 113 -5.88 2.13 0.67
N PRO A 114 -6.29 3.36 1.03
CA PRO A 114 -5.70 4.28 2.01
C PRO A 114 -6.30 4.10 3.42
N VAL A 115 -5.46 4.22 4.45
CA VAL A 115 -5.85 4.15 5.87
C VAL A 115 -5.52 5.47 6.57
N GLU A 116 -6.20 5.81 7.67
CA GLU A 116 -6.02 7.12 8.31
C GLU A 116 -4.60 7.30 8.90
N GLY A 117 -4.02 8.48 8.72
CA GLY A 117 -2.64 8.80 9.12
C GLY A 117 -2.32 8.62 10.61
N ARG A 118 -3.35 8.70 11.47
CA ARG A 118 -3.28 8.43 12.91
C ARG A 118 -2.89 6.98 13.22
N ARG A 119 -3.24 6.03 12.35
CA ARG A 119 -3.05 4.60 12.59
C ARG A 119 -1.57 4.20 12.57
N HIS A 120 -1.29 3.09 13.24
CA HIS A 120 0.03 2.46 13.28
C HIS A 120 0.14 1.39 12.18
N ASP A 121 1.37 1.05 11.79
CA ASP A 121 1.60 0.08 10.72
C ASP A 121 1.04 -1.32 11.06
N THR A 122 0.98 -1.69 12.34
CA THR A 122 0.31 -2.92 12.81
C THR A 122 -1.18 -2.94 12.46
N THR A 123 -1.86 -1.79 12.54
CA THR A 123 -3.26 -1.67 12.12
C THR A 123 -3.39 -1.92 10.63
N LEU A 124 -2.47 -1.38 9.82
CA LEU A 124 -2.47 -1.61 8.38
C LEU A 124 -2.27 -3.09 8.03
N LEU A 125 -1.36 -3.78 8.72
CA LEU A 125 -1.15 -5.22 8.54
C LEU A 125 -2.38 -6.06 8.90
N HIS A 126 -3.12 -5.62 9.92
CA HIS A 126 -4.36 -6.29 10.31
C HIS A 126 -5.46 -6.05 9.27
N GLU A 127 -5.71 -4.80 8.90
CA GLU A 127 -6.77 -4.43 7.95
C GLU A 127 -6.51 -4.94 6.54
N SER A 128 -5.24 -5.05 6.13
CA SER A 128 -4.88 -5.58 4.81
C SER A 128 -5.21 -7.05 4.65
N ASN A 129 -5.39 -7.82 5.73
CA ASN A 129 -5.55 -9.28 5.70
C ASN A 129 -4.44 -10.03 4.94
N LEU A 130 -3.27 -9.39 4.77
CA LEU A 130 -2.16 -9.94 3.99
C LEU A 130 -1.68 -11.27 4.54
N LEU A 131 -1.56 -11.38 5.87
CA LEU A 131 -1.12 -12.62 6.53
C LEU A 131 -2.05 -13.79 6.23
N THR A 132 -3.37 -13.57 6.25
CA THR A 132 -4.37 -14.58 5.92
C THR A 132 -4.22 -15.01 4.46
N LYS A 133 -4.06 -14.05 3.54
CA LYS A 133 -3.83 -14.34 2.11
C LYS A 133 -2.58 -15.17 1.89
N LEU A 134 -1.46 -14.79 2.51
CA LEU A 134 -0.19 -15.50 2.40
C LEU A 134 -0.28 -16.91 2.97
N LYS A 135 -1.00 -17.10 4.08
CA LYS A 135 -1.26 -18.43 4.66
C LYS A 135 -1.98 -19.36 3.70
N HIS A 136 -3.00 -18.85 3.00
CA HIS A 136 -3.72 -19.64 2.01
C HIS A 136 -2.89 -19.97 0.76
N LEU A 137 -1.96 -19.10 0.35
CA LEU A 137 -1.15 -19.29 -0.85
C LEU A 137 0.07 -20.18 -0.63
N PHE A 138 0.74 -20.05 0.52
CA PHE A 138 2.07 -20.62 0.74
C PHE A 138 2.21 -21.44 2.05
N GLY A 139 1.14 -21.62 2.84
CA GLY A 139 1.21 -22.29 4.15
C GLY A 139 1.68 -21.35 5.26
N GLU A 140 2.32 -21.84 6.35
CA GLU A 140 2.76 -20.95 7.44
C GLU A 140 3.81 -19.93 6.97
N VAL A 141 3.41 -18.65 6.89
CA VAL A 141 4.29 -17.53 6.56
C VAL A 141 4.64 -16.75 7.82
N GLN A 142 5.95 -16.60 8.07
CA GLN A 142 6.49 -15.67 9.06
C GLN A 142 6.90 -14.38 8.34
N LEU A 143 6.19 -13.28 8.59
CA LEU A 143 6.62 -11.94 8.20
C LEU A 143 7.43 -11.33 9.36
N ARG A 144 8.53 -10.65 9.03
CA ARG A 144 9.22 -9.70 9.91
C ARG A 144 9.25 -8.34 9.23
#